data_AF-A0A059CG69-F1
#
_entry.id   AF-A0A059CG69-F1
#
_cell.length_a   1.000
_cell.length_b   1.000
_cell.length_c   1.000
_cell.angle_alpha   90.00
_cell.angle_beta   90.00
_cell.angle_gamma   90.00
#
_symmetry.space_group_name_H-M   'P 1'
#
loop_
_entity.id
_entity.type
_entity.pdbx_description
1 polymer ?
#
loop_
_entity_poly.entity_id
_entity_poly.type
_entity_poly.pdbx_seq_one_letter_code
_entity_poly.pdbx_strand_id
1 'polypeptide(L)'
;MDRWSATLKVPIHAKGAARCRVAVSLRLSPSSETLLAPSANAVFFNGDRVGGTGNPVVKRLSDPQAIADVLVSKFGGAVNAWVVEASTFNGPFAVYKEFVPSANKYGEPRLYGHVGFPASSSTVSLLSNCLEEVKNVLSRKKNLVSTSLLPPQGHPPKTVILGFSKGGTVLNQLVTELSHFEPSSSGHPSFAGQELLSHEAPDIRVGTQIFPTTKERFLSSIQEIDYVDVGLNSSGTYITDPNVIGRLSQQFVQRAQAL
;
A
#
# COMPACT_ATOMS: atom_id res chain seq x y z
N MET A 1 -13.99 13.86 15.40
CA MET A 1 -13.29 12.65 14.92
C MET A 1 -12.04 13.11 14.20
N ASP A 2 -10.89 12.51 14.49
CA ASP A 2 -9.57 12.84 13.93
C ASP A 2 -9.15 11.94 12.76
N ARG A 3 -10.11 11.14 12.25
CA ARG A 3 -9.89 10.17 11.17
C ARG A 3 -11.09 10.08 10.25
N TRP A 4 -10.79 9.73 9.00
CA TRP A 4 -11.77 9.31 8.01
C TRP A 4 -11.56 7.82 7.72
N SER A 5 -12.62 7.03 7.88
CA SER A 5 -12.56 5.57 7.68
C SER A 5 -13.72 5.11 6.81
N ALA A 6 -13.44 4.24 5.84
CA ALA A 6 -14.45 3.61 4.99
C ALA A 6 -13.87 2.39 4.27
N THR A 7 -14.75 1.53 3.75
CA THR A 7 -14.37 0.53 2.74
C THR A 7 -14.80 1.00 1.36
N LEU A 8 -13.83 1.12 0.46
CA LEU A 8 -14.03 1.56 -0.92
C LEU A 8 -13.82 0.40 -1.89
N LYS A 9 -14.56 0.42 -3.02
CA LYS A 9 -14.36 -0.52 -4.13
C LYS A 9 -13.77 0.23 -5.32
N VAL A 10 -12.46 0.14 -5.49
CA VAL A 10 -11.70 0.99 -6.41
C VAL A 10 -10.99 0.18 -7.50
N PRO A 11 -10.84 0.73 -8.71
CA PRO A 11 -10.10 0.05 -9.78
C PRO A 11 -8.62 -0.06 -9.41
N ILE A 12 -7.98 -1.19 -9.73
CA ILE A 12 -6.53 -1.35 -9.52
C ILE A 12 -5.79 -0.45 -10.50
N HIS A 13 -6.15 -0.50 -11.79
CA HIS A 13 -5.61 0.36 -12.85
C HIS A 13 -6.71 1.25 -13.39
N ALA A 14 -6.39 2.50 -13.73
CA ALA A 14 -7.37 3.51 -14.16
C ALA A 14 -8.27 3.05 -15.35
N LYS A 15 -7.73 2.21 -16.25
CA LYS A 15 -8.45 1.67 -17.42
C LYS A 15 -8.79 0.17 -17.29
N GLY A 16 -8.56 -0.42 -16.11
CA GLY A 16 -8.75 -1.85 -15.85
C GLY A 16 -10.16 -2.19 -15.36
N ALA A 17 -10.62 -3.41 -15.66
CA ALA A 17 -11.88 -3.93 -15.14
C ALA A 17 -11.78 -4.40 -13.68
N ALA A 18 -10.60 -4.83 -13.23
CA ALA A 18 -10.38 -5.36 -11.90
C ALA A 18 -10.53 -4.27 -10.83
N ARG A 19 -11.38 -4.56 -9.83
CA ARG A 19 -11.63 -3.68 -8.69
C ARG A 19 -11.34 -4.42 -7.40
N CYS A 20 -10.60 -3.79 -6.50
CA CYS A 20 -10.34 -4.28 -5.15
C CYS A 20 -11.24 -3.58 -4.15
N ARG A 21 -11.62 -4.30 -3.09
CA ARG A 21 -12.08 -3.67 -1.86
C ARG A 21 -10.86 -3.24 -1.05
N VAL A 22 -10.86 -2.00 -0.62
CA VAL A 22 -9.83 -1.43 0.25
C VAL A 22 -10.52 -0.78 1.43
N ALA A 23 -10.30 -1.31 2.63
CA ALA A 23 -10.67 -0.59 3.85
C ALA A 23 -9.55 0.36 4.21
N VAL A 24 -9.92 1.60 4.50
CA VAL A 24 -8.96 2.66 4.79
C VAL A 24 -9.31 3.33 6.10
N SER A 25 -8.27 3.76 6.80
CA SER A 25 -8.38 4.67 7.92
C SER A 25 -7.29 5.71 7.79
N LEU A 26 -7.69 6.93 7.45
CA LEU A 26 -6.81 8.03 7.12
C LEU A 26 -6.91 9.13 8.16
N ARG A 27 -5.78 9.78 8.47
CA ARG A 27 -5.75 10.93 9.36
C ARG A 27 -6.52 12.09 8.76
N LEU A 28 -7.34 12.72 9.60
CA LEU A 28 -8.16 13.86 9.25
C LEU A 28 -7.96 14.97 10.28
N SER A 29 -7.78 16.19 9.84
CA SER A 29 -7.78 17.35 10.71
C SER A 29 -9.19 17.57 11.28
N PRO A 30 -9.39 17.59 12.61
CA PRO A 30 -10.72 17.83 13.19
C PRO A 30 -11.27 19.22 12.87
N SER A 31 -10.40 20.21 12.64
CA SER A 31 -10.79 21.61 12.43
C SER A 31 -11.09 21.93 10.97
N SER A 32 -10.31 21.35 10.04
CA SER A 32 -10.44 21.64 8.61
C SER A 32 -11.09 20.49 7.82
N GLU A 33 -11.29 19.32 8.43
CA GLU A 33 -11.71 18.08 7.77
C GLU A 33 -10.89 17.77 6.51
N THR A 34 -9.62 18.13 6.50
CA THR A 34 -8.68 17.83 5.42
C THR A 34 -7.80 16.65 5.82
N LEU A 35 -7.36 15.86 4.85
CA LEU A 35 -6.42 14.77 5.09
C LEU A 35 -5.09 15.33 5.61
N LEU A 36 -4.49 14.62 6.55
CA LEU A 36 -3.20 14.96 7.15
C LEU A 36 -2.12 13.95 6.74
N ALA A 37 -0.90 14.44 6.53
CA ALA A 37 0.26 13.58 6.31
C ALA A 37 0.45 12.62 7.51
N PRO A 38 0.57 11.31 7.27
CA PRO A 38 0.86 10.35 8.32
C PRO A 38 2.37 10.32 8.62
N SER A 39 2.76 9.76 9.77
CA SER A 39 4.16 9.38 10.02
C SER A 39 4.57 8.13 9.23
N ALA A 40 3.61 7.23 8.99
CA ALA A 40 3.79 6.03 8.21
C ALA A 40 2.46 5.53 7.59
N ASN A 41 2.57 4.66 6.59
CA ASN A 41 1.47 3.92 6.00
C ASN A 41 1.62 2.43 6.34
N ALA A 42 0.61 1.82 6.95
CA ALA A 42 0.50 0.37 7.09
C ALA A 42 -0.38 -0.17 5.96
N VAL A 43 0.20 -0.94 5.03
CA VAL A 43 -0.51 -1.57 3.91
C VAL A 43 -0.59 -3.06 4.16
N PHE A 44 -1.80 -3.56 4.39
CA PHE A 44 -2.07 -4.95 4.70
C PHE A 44 -2.77 -5.62 3.51
N PHE A 45 -2.16 -6.66 2.96
CA PHE A 45 -2.78 -7.53 1.97
C PHE A 45 -3.45 -8.70 2.68
N ASN A 46 -4.77 -8.79 2.52
CA ASN A 46 -5.56 -9.84 3.15
C ASN A 46 -5.38 -11.20 2.48
N GLY A 47 -5.85 -12.26 3.13
CA GLY A 47 -5.71 -13.62 2.64
C GLY A 47 -7.01 -14.25 2.22
N ASP A 48 -7.03 -15.58 2.32
CA ASP A 48 -8.22 -16.38 2.07
C ASP A 48 -9.36 -15.99 3.02
N ARG A 49 -10.58 -16.07 2.49
CA ARG A 49 -11.78 -15.80 3.27
C ARG A 49 -12.13 -17.01 4.12
N VAL A 50 -12.37 -16.75 5.40
CA VAL A 50 -12.85 -17.75 6.34
C VAL A 50 -14.26 -17.36 6.77
N GLY A 51 -15.24 -18.18 6.41
CA GLY A 51 -16.66 -17.96 6.72
C GLY A 51 -17.23 -19.06 7.61
N GLY A 52 -18.36 -18.79 8.27
CA GLY A 52 -19.17 -19.83 8.92
C GLY A 52 -18.58 -20.45 10.19
N THR A 53 -17.49 -19.91 10.75
CA THR A 53 -16.80 -20.51 11.92
C THR A 53 -17.55 -20.35 13.24
N GLY A 54 -18.56 -19.47 13.31
CA GLY A 54 -19.24 -19.12 14.56
C GLY A 54 -18.40 -18.29 15.54
N ASN A 55 -17.07 -18.28 15.39
CA ASN A 55 -16.15 -17.59 16.30
C ASN A 55 -16.20 -16.06 16.09
N PRO A 56 -16.49 -15.26 17.14
CA PRO A 56 -16.62 -13.80 17.03
C PRO A 56 -15.31 -13.10 16.68
N VAL A 57 -14.17 -13.61 17.14
CA VAL A 57 -12.85 -13.05 16.83
C VAL A 57 -12.54 -13.25 15.36
N VAL A 58 -12.80 -14.45 14.81
CA VAL A 58 -12.61 -14.74 13.38
C VAL A 58 -13.51 -13.86 12.53
N LYS A 59 -14.79 -13.71 12.90
CA LYS A 59 -15.72 -12.80 12.18
C LYS A 59 -15.22 -11.36 12.17
N ARG A 60 -14.76 -10.86 13.32
CA ARG A 60 -14.19 -9.51 13.44
C ARG A 60 -12.94 -9.36 12.57
N LEU A 61 -11.98 -10.28 12.67
CA LEU A 61 -10.74 -10.22 11.90
C LEU A 61 -10.91 -10.61 10.43
N SER A 62 -12.11 -11.03 10.01
CA SER A 62 -12.47 -11.20 8.59
C SER A 62 -13.04 -9.91 7.98
N ASP A 63 -13.40 -8.91 8.79
CA ASP A 63 -13.84 -7.60 8.30
C ASP A 63 -12.63 -6.69 8.05
N PRO A 64 -12.38 -6.26 6.79
CA PRO A 64 -11.27 -5.38 6.46
C PRO A 64 -11.24 -4.07 7.27
N GLN A 65 -12.41 -3.52 7.63
CA GLN A 65 -12.44 -2.27 8.41
C GLN A 65 -11.96 -2.51 9.86
N ALA A 66 -12.40 -3.60 10.47
CA ALA A 66 -11.92 -3.99 11.79
C ALA A 66 -10.40 -4.28 11.80
N ILE A 67 -9.85 -4.85 10.73
CA ILE A 67 -8.38 -4.99 10.58
C ILE A 67 -7.71 -3.61 10.52
N ALA A 68 -8.25 -2.66 9.75
CA ALA A 68 -7.69 -1.31 9.65
C ALA A 68 -7.66 -0.62 11.03
N ASP A 69 -8.71 -0.79 11.84
CA ASP A 69 -8.78 -0.25 13.19
C ASP A 69 -7.75 -0.91 14.13
N VAL A 70 -7.52 -2.22 13.99
CA VAL A 70 -6.46 -2.93 14.71
C VAL A 70 -5.08 -2.39 14.32
N LEU A 71 -4.81 -2.17 13.04
CA LEU A 71 -3.53 -1.63 12.57
C LEU A 71 -3.28 -0.22 13.16
N VAL A 72 -4.27 0.67 13.11
CA VAL A 72 -4.15 2.01 13.70
C VAL A 72 -3.93 1.92 15.22
N SER A 73 -4.64 1.02 15.91
CA SER A 73 -4.44 0.80 17.34
C SER A 73 -3.05 0.27 17.69
N LYS A 74 -2.42 -0.51 16.80
CA LYS A 74 -1.11 -1.12 17.02
C LYS A 74 0.04 -0.19 16.66
N PHE A 75 -0.03 0.47 15.50
CA PHE A 75 1.02 1.36 15.00
C PHE A 75 0.87 2.81 15.46
N GLY A 76 -0.28 3.18 16.03
CA GLY A 76 -0.56 4.49 16.61
C GLY A 76 -1.36 5.43 15.71
N GLY A 77 -1.97 6.45 16.32
CA GLY A 77 -2.89 7.39 15.65
C GLY A 77 -2.26 8.26 14.55
N ALA A 78 -0.93 8.32 14.48
CA ALA A 78 -0.20 9.03 13.43
C ALA A 78 -0.06 8.22 12.12
N VAL A 79 -0.46 6.95 12.10
CA VAL A 79 -0.33 6.04 10.95
C VAL A 79 -1.64 5.98 10.16
N ASN A 80 -1.53 5.93 8.82
CA ASN A 80 -2.65 5.58 7.94
C ASN A 80 -2.67 4.08 7.71
N ALA A 81 -3.86 3.47 7.69
CA ALA A 81 -4.03 2.04 7.44
C ALA A 81 -4.79 1.80 6.14
N TRP A 82 -4.30 0.82 5.37
CA TRP A 82 -4.85 0.39 4.08
C TRP A 82 -4.95 -1.14 4.09
N VAL A 83 -6.16 -1.70 4.06
CA VAL A 83 -6.39 -3.14 4.05
C VAL A 83 -6.95 -3.54 2.68
N VAL A 84 -6.14 -4.23 1.90
CA VAL A 84 -6.41 -4.59 0.50
C VAL A 84 -6.86 -6.04 0.39
N GLU A 85 -8.08 -6.26 -0.09
CA GLU A 85 -8.53 -7.58 -0.51
C GLU A 85 -8.17 -7.88 -1.98
N ALA A 86 -8.03 -9.16 -2.31
CA ALA A 86 -7.92 -9.61 -3.68
C ALA A 86 -9.14 -9.17 -4.51
N SER A 87 -8.90 -8.86 -5.79
CA SER A 87 -9.96 -8.52 -6.75
C SER A 87 -10.86 -9.71 -7.06
N THR A 88 -10.29 -10.91 -6.97
CA THR A 88 -10.89 -12.17 -7.39
C THR A 88 -10.74 -13.20 -6.28
N PHE A 89 -11.82 -13.94 -6.03
CA PHE A 89 -11.82 -15.11 -5.14
C PHE A 89 -12.35 -16.32 -5.90
N ASN A 90 -11.72 -17.47 -5.70
CA ASN A 90 -12.24 -18.76 -6.15
C ASN A 90 -12.66 -19.56 -4.93
N GLY A 91 -13.95 -19.54 -4.60
CA GLY A 91 -14.41 -19.98 -3.28
C GLY A 91 -13.77 -19.11 -2.18
N PRO A 92 -13.13 -19.69 -1.16
CA PRO A 92 -12.44 -18.91 -0.13
C PRO A 92 -11.09 -18.36 -0.60
N PHE A 93 -10.53 -18.89 -1.69
CA PHE A 93 -9.15 -18.64 -2.06
C PHE A 93 -8.96 -17.27 -2.72
N ALA A 94 -8.09 -16.43 -2.14
CA ALA A 94 -7.75 -15.12 -2.68
C ALA A 94 -6.78 -15.25 -3.86
N VAL A 95 -7.03 -14.51 -4.94
CA VAL A 95 -6.24 -14.55 -6.17
C VAL A 95 -5.73 -13.15 -6.52
N TYR A 96 -4.45 -12.89 -6.22
CA TYR A 96 -3.79 -11.60 -6.44
C TYR A 96 -3.16 -11.46 -7.84
N LYS A 97 -3.89 -11.86 -8.90
CA LYS A 97 -3.36 -11.93 -10.27
C LYS A 97 -2.87 -10.59 -10.84
N GLU A 98 -3.36 -9.46 -10.33
CA GLU A 98 -2.90 -8.13 -10.75
C GLU A 98 -1.60 -7.68 -10.07
N PHE A 99 -1.17 -8.39 -9.03
CA PHE A 99 0.02 -8.05 -8.26
C PHE A 99 1.17 -8.99 -8.53
N VAL A 100 0.93 -10.18 -9.08
CA VAL A 100 1.95 -11.19 -9.38
C VAL A 100 2.00 -11.51 -10.87
N PRO A 101 3.16 -11.90 -11.44
CA PRO A 101 3.28 -12.22 -12.87
C PRO A 101 2.34 -13.33 -13.34
N SER A 102 2.05 -14.30 -12.47
CA SER A 102 1.13 -15.39 -12.74
C SER A 102 0.55 -15.94 -11.44
N ALA A 103 -0.70 -16.38 -11.49
CA ALA A 103 -1.35 -17.10 -10.42
C ALA A 103 -2.29 -18.17 -11.00
N ASN A 104 -2.32 -19.36 -10.41
CA ASN A 104 -3.30 -20.39 -10.78
C ASN A 104 -4.70 -20.03 -10.24
N LYS A 105 -5.69 -20.89 -10.50
CA LYS A 105 -7.09 -20.69 -10.04
C LYS A 105 -7.26 -20.66 -8.51
N TYR A 106 -6.27 -21.14 -7.76
CA TYR A 106 -6.25 -21.08 -6.31
C TYR A 106 -5.48 -19.87 -5.80
N GLY A 107 -4.85 -19.06 -6.66
CA GLY A 107 -4.05 -17.90 -6.29
C GLY A 107 -2.59 -18.21 -6.01
N GLU A 108 -2.11 -19.42 -6.31
CA GLU A 108 -0.71 -19.80 -6.10
C GLU A 108 0.15 -19.29 -7.27
N PRO A 109 1.24 -18.55 -7.01
CA PRO A 109 2.11 -18.07 -8.05
C PRO A 109 3.01 -19.19 -8.58
N ARG A 110 3.27 -19.19 -9.89
CA ARG A 110 4.25 -20.12 -10.48
C ARG A 110 5.68 -19.68 -10.18
N LEU A 111 5.91 -18.38 -10.20
CA LEU A 111 7.18 -17.72 -9.91
C LEU A 111 6.94 -16.25 -9.54
N TYR A 112 7.90 -15.68 -8.85
CA TYR A 112 8.01 -14.23 -8.64
C TYR A 112 8.99 -13.64 -9.65
N GLY A 113 8.74 -12.41 -10.11
CA GLY A 113 9.56 -11.80 -11.15
C GLY A 113 9.47 -10.29 -11.17
N HIS A 114 10.61 -9.62 -11.20
CA HIS A 114 10.71 -8.15 -11.07
C HIS A 114 10.33 -7.37 -12.34
N VAL A 115 10.25 -8.04 -13.50
CA VAL A 115 10.01 -7.38 -14.79
C VAL A 115 8.66 -6.64 -14.76
N GLY A 116 8.71 -5.33 -15.02
CA GLY A 116 7.53 -4.47 -15.02
C GLY A 116 7.02 -4.06 -13.63
N PHE A 117 7.65 -4.53 -12.54
CA PHE A 117 7.31 -4.16 -11.16
C PHE A 117 5.81 -4.29 -10.84
N PRO A 118 5.18 -5.46 -11.07
CA PRO A 118 3.72 -5.60 -11.00
C PRO A 118 3.13 -5.29 -9.62
N ALA A 119 3.73 -5.75 -8.53
CA ALA A 119 3.16 -5.54 -7.19
C ALA A 119 3.26 -4.09 -6.76
N SER A 120 4.42 -3.44 -6.91
CA SER A 120 4.59 -2.03 -6.53
C SER A 120 3.77 -1.10 -7.41
N SER A 121 3.74 -1.34 -8.73
CA SER A 121 2.94 -0.55 -9.66
C SER A 121 1.44 -0.68 -9.38
N SER A 122 0.94 -1.90 -9.17
CA SER A 122 -0.46 -2.15 -8.85
C SER A 122 -0.85 -1.58 -7.49
N THR A 123 0.03 -1.66 -6.48
CA THR A 123 -0.19 -1.06 -5.15
C THR A 123 -0.31 0.45 -5.24
N VAL A 124 0.65 1.11 -5.90
CA VAL A 124 0.64 2.56 -6.07
C VAL A 124 -0.59 3.02 -6.84
N SER A 125 -0.91 2.35 -7.95
CA SER A 125 -2.08 2.65 -8.75
C SER A 125 -3.39 2.49 -7.96
N LEU A 126 -3.53 1.37 -7.22
CA LEU A 126 -4.71 1.11 -6.39
C LEU A 126 -4.89 2.15 -5.29
N LEU A 127 -3.84 2.45 -4.52
CA LEU A 127 -3.92 3.36 -3.38
C LEU A 127 -4.05 4.83 -3.84
N SER A 128 -3.48 5.19 -4.98
CA SER A 128 -3.73 6.50 -5.61
C SER A 128 -5.19 6.64 -6.02
N ASN A 129 -5.77 5.65 -6.70
CA ASN A 129 -7.20 5.65 -7.05
C ASN A 129 -8.09 5.70 -5.80
N CYS A 130 -7.69 5.01 -4.73
CA CYS A 130 -8.37 5.08 -3.44
C CYS A 130 -8.36 6.50 -2.87
N LEU A 131 -7.20 7.15 -2.87
CA LEU A 131 -7.06 8.51 -2.34
C LEU A 131 -7.87 9.53 -3.13
N GLU A 132 -7.91 9.41 -4.46
CA GLU A 132 -8.76 10.27 -5.30
C GLU A 132 -10.25 10.09 -5.00
N GLU A 133 -10.72 8.87 -4.76
CA GLU A 133 -12.10 8.64 -4.32
C GLU A 133 -12.38 9.28 -2.96
N VAL A 134 -11.45 9.19 -2.00
CA VAL A 134 -11.59 9.86 -0.70
C VAL A 134 -11.70 11.38 -0.87
N LYS A 135 -10.82 11.98 -1.68
CA LYS A 135 -10.86 13.42 -1.97
C LYS A 135 -12.20 13.82 -2.59
N ASN A 136 -12.71 13.05 -3.55
CA ASN A 136 -14.01 13.30 -4.15
C ASN A 136 -15.15 13.28 -3.11
N VAL A 137 -15.13 12.31 -2.20
CA VAL A 137 -16.12 12.20 -1.11
C VAL A 137 -16.02 13.39 -0.14
N LEU A 138 -14.81 13.78 0.24
CA LEU A 138 -14.59 14.92 1.15
C LEU A 138 -14.96 16.26 0.50
N SER A 139 -14.63 16.46 -0.77
CA SER A 139 -14.96 17.67 -1.51
C SER A 139 -16.48 17.83 -1.70
N ARG A 140 -17.22 16.74 -1.95
CA ARG A 140 -18.70 16.79 -2.04
C ARG A 140 -19.38 17.15 -0.72
N LYS A 141 -18.72 16.91 0.43
CA LYS A 141 -19.24 17.28 1.75
C LYS A 141 -19.03 18.76 2.08
N LYS A 142 -18.17 19.48 1.34
CA LYS A 142 -17.85 20.89 1.59
C LYS A 142 -18.41 21.77 0.49
N ASN A 143 -19.25 22.74 0.84
CA ASN A 143 -19.38 23.95 0.03
C ASN A 143 -18.05 24.71 0.12
N LEU A 144 -17.44 24.94 -1.03
CA LEU A 144 -16.04 25.33 -1.23
C LEU A 144 -15.59 26.50 -0.32
N VAL A 145 -14.60 26.26 0.54
CA VAL A 145 -13.67 27.31 1.00
C VAL A 145 -12.27 26.72 1.01
N SER A 146 -11.48 27.11 0.01
CA SER A 146 -10.04 26.84 -0.05
C SER A 146 -9.37 27.27 1.26
N THR A 147 -8.62 26.37 1.86
CA THR A 147 -7.75 26.70 2.98
C THR A 147 -6.30 26.43 2.59
N SER A 148 -5.52 27.49 2.68
CA SER A 148 -4.06 27.53 2.54
C SER A 148 -3.40 26.39 3.33
N LEU A 149 -2.60 25.58 2.65
CA LEU A 149 -1.77 24.54 3.27
C LEU A 149 -0.34 25.06 3.34
N LEU A 150 0.10 25.39 4.56
CA LEU A 150 1.53 25.52 4.86
C LEU A 150 2.23 24.21 4.43
N PRO A 151 3.39 24.27 3.75
CA PRO A 151 4.12 23.07 3.38
C PRO A 151 4.61 22.37 4.66
N PRO A 152 4.26 21.11 4.91
CA PRO A 152 4.85 20.39 6.04
C PRO A 152 6.33 20.15 5.77
N GLN A 153 7.15 20.72 6.65
CA GLN A 153 8.56 20.38 6.87
C GLN A 153 8.63 18.95 7.43
N GLY A 154 8.56 17.92 6.58
CA GLY A 154 8.55 16.54 7.03
C GLY A 154 9.13 15.58 5.99
N HIS A 155 9.84 14.57 6.48
CA HIS A 155 10.28 13.45 5.65
C HIS A 155 9.06 12.72 5.07
N PRO A 156 9.17 12.13 3.86
CA PRO A 156 8.10 11.32 3.30
C PRO A 156 7.72 10.17 4.27
N PRO A 157 6.42 9.82 4.37
CA PRO A 157 5.98 8.78 5.30
C PRO A 157 6.62 7.44 4.95
N LYS A 158 7.05 6.72 5.99
CA LYS A 158 7.53 5.34 5.85
C LYS A 158 6.38 4.40 5.50
N THR A 159 6.69 3.24 4.96
CA THR A 159 5.69 2.21 4.64
C THR A 159 6.03 0.90 5.35
N VAL A 160 5.04 0.34 6.03
CA VAL A 160 5.05 -1.02 6.59
C VAL A 160 4.12 -1.87 5.73
N ILE A 161 4.61 -2.99 5.22
CA ILE A 161 3.81 -3.91 4.41
C ILE A 161 3.52 -5.17 5.22
N LEU A 162 2.24 -5.55 5.28
CA LEU A 162 1.81 -6.75 5.99
C LEU A 162 1.06 -7.69 5.04
N GLY A 163 1.26 -8.99 5.22
CA GLY A 163 0.55 -10.02 4.45
C GLY A 163 0.01 -11.09 5.38
N PHE A 164 -1.26 -11.42 5.20
CA PHE A 164 -1.90 -12.55 5.88
C PHE A 164 -2.38 -13.58 4.85
N SER A 165 -2.18 -14.85 5.15
CA SER A 165 -2.49 -15.99 4.28
C SER A 165 -2.00 -15.74 2.84
N LYS A 166 -2.89 -15.55 1.87
CA LYS A 166 -2.56 -15.28 0.47
C LYS A 166 -2.11 -13.87 0.15
N GLY A 167 -2.26 -12.93 1.07
CA GLY A 167 -1.60 -11.63 0.97
C GLY A 167 -0.08 -11.76 0.90
N GLY A 168 0.48 -12.82 1.49
CA GLY A 168 1.91 -13.14 1.42
C GLY A 168 2.46 -13.28 0.00
N THR A 169 1.62 -13.62 -0.99
CA THR A 169 2.08 -13.67 -2.39
C THR A 169 2.44 -12.30 -2.93
N VAL A 170 1.73 -11.26 -2.50
CA VAL A 170 2.05 -9.87 -2.87
C VAL A 170 3.33 -9.45 -2.20
N LEU A 171 3.54 -9.81 -0.93
CA LEU A 171 4.78 -9.52 -0.19
C LEU A 171 5.99 -10.14 -0.87
N ASN A 172 5.94 -11.44 -1.21
CA ASN A 172 7.03 -12.12 -1.89
C ASN A 172 7.37 -11.47 -3.24
N GLN A 173 6.35 -11.07 -3.98
CA GLN A 173 6.54 -10.34 -5.23
C GLN A 173 7.17 -8.95 -5.00
N LEU A 174 6.75 -8.21 -3.96
CA LEU A 174 7.38 -6.95 -3.55
C LEU A 174 8.84 -7.13 -3.13
N VAL A 175 9.16 -8.19 -2.38
CA VAL A 175 10.54 -8.52 -1.98
C VAL A 175 11.40 -8.80 -3.21
N THR A 176 10.85 -9.51 -4.19
CA THR A 176 11.53 -9.78 -5.48
C THR A 176 11.75 -8.51 -6.29
N GLU A 177 10.80 -7.58 -6.28
CA GLU A 177 10.93 -6.26 -6.91
C GLU A 177 11.96 -5.38 -6.19
N LEU A 178 11.95 -5.35 -4.86
CA LEU A 178 12.92 -4.62 -4.03
C LEU A 178 14.35 -5.07 -4.32
N SER A 179 14.59 -6.38 -4.48
CA SER A 179 15.94 -6.89 -4.75
C SER A 179 16.50 -6.47 -6.11
N HIS A 180 15.65 -5.97 -7.01
CA HIS A 180 16.02 -5.46 -8.34
C HIS A 180 15.79 -3.95 -8.46
N PHE A 181 15.37 -3.30 -7.38
CA PHE A 181 15.24 -1.86 -7.32
C PHE A 181 16.60 -1.24 -6.97
N GLU A 182 17.16 -0.48 -7.91
CA GLU A 182 18.33 0.35 -7.67
C GLU A 182 17.86 1.73 -7.20
N PRO A 183 18.10 2.11 -5.93
CA PRO A 183 17.83 3.47 -5.48
C PRO A 183 18.69 4.40 -6.32
N SER A 184 18.09 5.42 -6.93
CA SER A 184 18.87 6.44 -7.64
C SER A 184 19.95 6.98 -6.70
N SER A 185 21.22 6.74 -7.04
CA SER A 185 22.36 7.20 -6.25
C SER A 185 22.28 8.71 -6.11
N SER A 186 22.03 9.18 -4.87
CA SER A 186 22.26 10.55 -4.39
C SER A 186 22.34 11.63 -5.48
N GLY A 187 21.23 11.90 -6.16
CA GLY A 187 20.91 13.27 -6.51
C GLY A 187 20.17 13.80 -5.30
N HIS A 188 20.68 14.86 -4.66
CA HIS A 188 19.81 15.74 -3.88
C HIS A 188 18.48 15.86 -4.64
N PRO A 189 17.30 15.70 -4.01
CA PRO A 189 16.08 16.17 -4.64
C PRO A 189 16.27 17.68 -4.77
N SER A 190 16.81 18.12 -5.91
CA SER A 190 16.73 19.50 -6.30
C SER A 190 15.24 19.73 -6.49
N PHE A 191 14.64 20.37 -5.49
CA PHE A 191 13.33 21.00 -5.61
C PHE A 191 13.28 21.99 -6.81
N ALA A 192 14.42 22.25 -7.47
CA ALA A 192 14.58 23.08 -8.65
C ALA A 192 14.10 22.47 -9.98
N GLY A 193 13.66 21.20 -10.03
CA GLY A 193 13.15 20.59 -11.28
C GLY A 193 11.66 20.82 -11.56
N GLN A 194 10.90 21.35 -10.60
CA GLN A 194 9.44 21.44 -10.67
C GLN A 194 8.93 22.89 -10.53
N GLU A 195 9.70 23.85 -11.03
CA GLU A 195 9.30 25.27 -11.10
C GLU A 195 8.98 25.78 -12.51
N LEU A 196 9.02 24.94 -13.55
CA LEU A 196 8.80 25.40 -14.93
C LEU A 196 7.50 24.96 -15.60
N LEU A 197 6.52 24.47 -14.84
CA LEU A 197 5.13 24.36 -15.31
C LEU A 197 4.18 24.80 -14.19
N SER A 198 4.30 26.05 -13.79
CA SER A 198 3.27 26.76 -13.04
C SER A 198 2.07 26.98 -13.95
N HIS A 199 1.05 26.14 -13.81
CA HIS A 199 -0.37 26.48 -13.77
C HIS A 199 -1.14 25.17 -13.58
N GLU A 200 -1.90 25.10 -12.47
CA GLU A 200 -2.87 24.05 -12.08
C GLU A 200 -2.46 23.01 -10.99
N ALA A 201 -3.37 22.88 -10.01
CA ALA A 201 -3.56 21.83 -8.99
C ALA A 201 -2.75 21.86 -7.66
N PRO A 202 -3.26 22.52 -6.60
CA PRO A 202 -2.86 22.26 -5.20
C PRO A 202 -3.09 20.80 -4.73
N ASP A 203 -3.95 20.03 -5.41
CA ASP A 203 -4.32 18.65 -5.05
C ASP A 203 -3.21 17.60 -5.23
N ILE A 204 -2.25 17.84 -6.14
CA ILE A 204 -1.16 16.89 -6.42
C ILE A 204 -0.19 16.83 -5.24
N ARG A 205 0.08 17.98 -4.60
CA ARG A 205 1.04 18.08 -3.47
C ARG A 205 0.54 17.40 -2.20
N VAL A 206 -0.78 17.39 -1.98
CA VAL A 206 -1.40 16.68 -0.84
C VAL A 206 -1.31 15.17 -1.05
N GLY A 207 -1.55 14.70 -2.28
CA GLY A 207 -1.47 13.28 -2.64
C GLY A 207 -0.11 12.66 -2.33
N THR A 208 0.97 13.34 -2.73
CA THR A 208 2.36 12.91 -2.50
C THR A 208 2.77 12.83 -1.02
N GLN A 209 2.05 13.49 -0.12
CA GLN A 209 2.34 13.50 1.31
C GLN A 209 1.54 12.46 2.11
N ILE A 210 0.43 11.97 1.56
CA ILE A 210 -0.37 10.91 2.19
C ILE A 210 0.21 9.53 1.86
N PHE A 211 0.55 9.29 0.59
CA PHE A 211 1.07 8.02 0.12
C PHE A 211 2.02 8.23 -1.08
N PRO A 212 3.07 7.41 -1.26
CA PRO A 212 3.94 7.48 -2.43
C PRO A 212 3.19 7.29 -3.76
N THR A 213 3.32 8.25 -4.68
CA THR A 213 2.60 8.24 -5.96
C THR A 213 3.33 7.55 -7.11
N THR A 214 4.56 7.09 -6.89
CA THR A 214 5.33 6.31 -7.88
C THR A 214 5.85 5.03 -7.24
N LYS A 215 6.08 4.00 -8.07
CA LYS A 215 6.59 2.70 -7.61
C LYS A 215 7.99 2.82 -6.98
N GLU A 216 8.84 3.70 -7.51
CA GLU A 216 10.19 3.94 -6.98
C GLU A 216 10.13 4.55 -5.57
N ARG A 217 9.29 5.58 -5.39
CA ARG A 217 9.08 6.20 -4.07
C ARG A 217 8.40 5.25 -3.09
N PHE A 218 7.49 4.41 -3.58
CA PHE A 218 6.87 3.38 -2.77
C PHE A 218 7.90 2.37 -2.28
N LEU A 219 8.66 1.76 -3.19
CA LEU A 219 9.72 0.80 -2.87
C LEU A 219 10.78 1.41 -1.93
N SER A 220 11.18 2.66 -2.15
CA SER A 220 12.13 3.34 -1.28
C SER A 220 11.56 3.68 0.10
N SER A 221 10.24 3.77 0.24
CA SER A 221 9.58 4.05 1.53
C SER A 221 9.36 2.81 2.39
N ILE A 222 9.46 1.59 1.82
CA ILE A 222 9.25 0.34 2.57
C ILE A 222 10.37 0.19 3.60
N GLN A 223 9.98 0.13 4.87
CA GLN A 223 10.88 -0.01 6.00
C GLN A 223 10.77 -1.40 6.64
N GLU A 224 9.56 -1.96 6.68
CA GLU A 224 9.22 -3.20 7.38
C GLU A 224 8.29 -4.05 6.49
N ILE A 225 8.48 -5.37 6.54
CA ILE A 225 7.65 -6.36 5.84
C ILE A 225 7.31 -7.46 6.84
N ASP A 226 6.03 -7.59 7.18
CA ASP A 226 5.53 -8.53 8.18
C ASP A 226 4.66 -9.61 7.55
N TYR A 227 5.10 -10.86 7.69
CA TYR A 227 4.30 -12.03 7.37
C TYR A 227 3.50 -12.45 8.60
N VAL A 228 2.20 -12.10 8.64
CA VAL A 228 1.32 -12.36 9.80
C VAL A 228 0.94 -13.83 9.86
N ASP A 229 0.64 -14.42 8.71
CA ASP A 229 0.48 -15.87 8.51
C ASP A 229 0.73 -16.13 7.03
N VAL A 230 1.43 -17.21 6.72
CA VAL A 230 1.88 -17.52 5.37
C VAL A 230 1.05 -18.70 4.90
N GLY A 231 -0.11 -18.38 4.33
CA GLY A 231 -1.21 -19.32 4.12
C GLY A 231 -1.10 -20.14 2.84
N LEU A 232 0.06 -20.10 2.19
CA LEU A 232 0.40 -21.08 1.16
C LEU A 232 1.03 -22.27 1.89
N ASN A 233 0.45 -23.45 1.73
CA ASN A 233 1.08 -24.72 2.14
C ASN A 233 1.77 -25.38 0.93
N SER A 234 2.30 -24.57 0.02
CA SER A 234 2.79 -25.00 -1.30
C SER A 234 4.03 -24.20 -1.72
N SER A 235 4.56 -24.49 -2.91
CA SER A 235 5.71 -23.76 -3.47
C SER A 235 5.39 -22.27 -3.65
N GLY A 236 6.35 -21.40 -3.34
CA GLY A 236 6.17 -19.95 -3.44
C GLY A 236 5.66 -19.29 -2.16
N THR A 237 5.43 -20.04 -1.08
CA THR A 237 5.03 -19.48 0.23
C THR A 237 6.02 -18.45 0.77
N TYR A 238 7.32 -18.73 0.60
CA TYR A 238 8.41 -17.87 1.04
C TYR A 238 9.35 -17.58 -0.11
N ILE A 239 10.03 -16.43 -0.03
CA ILE A 239 11.18 -16.15 -0.90
C ILE A 239 12.34 -17.03 -0.47
N THR A 240 12.70 -17.96 -1.36
CA THR A 240 13.86 -18.84 -1.20
C THR A 240 14.86 -18.69 -2.35
N ASP A 241 14.64 -17.73 -3.26
CA ASP A 241 15.57 -17.47 -4.36
C ASP A 241 16.86 -16.83 -3.81
N PRO A 242 18.01 -17.52 -3.92
CA PRO A 242 19.27 -17.03 -3.37
C PRO A 242 19.74 -15.73 -4.03
N ASN A 243 19.34 -15.46 -5.28
CA ASN A 243 19.69 -14.21 -5.97
C ASN A 243 18.91 -13.04 -5.37
N VAL A 244 17.63 -13.22 -5.06
CA VAL A 244 16.80 -12.20 -4.42
C VAL A 244 17.35 -11.89 -3.03
N ILE A 245 17.63 -12.94 -2.23
CA ILE A 245 18.18 -12.81 -0.88
C ILE A 245 19.56 -12.14 -0.92
N GLY A 246 20.45 -12.60 -1.81
CA GLY A 246 21.81 -12.08 -1.96
C GLY A 246 21.82 -10.60 -2.36
N ARG A 247 20.99 -10.21 -3.33
CA ARG A 247 20.88 -8.80 -3.76
C ARG A 247 20.34 -7.91 -2.64
N LEU A 248 19.30 -8.34 -1.92
CA LEU A 248 18.78 -7.58 -0.77
C LEU A 248 19.84 -7.41 0.30
N SER A 249 20.57 -8.47 0.63
CA SER A 249 21.67 -8.41 1.59
C SER A 249 22.73 -7.38 1.16
N GLN A 250 23.13 -7.38 -0.11
CA GLN A 250 24.09 -6.41 -0.65
C GLN A 250 23.56 -4.97 -0.56
N GLN A 251 22.30 -4.75 -0.93
CA GLN A 251 21.67 -3.44 -0.83
C GLN A 251 21.60 -2.93 0.60
N PHE A 252 21.29 -3.79 1.58
CA PHE A 252 21.26 -3.39 2.98
C PHE A 252 22.64 -3.01 3.51
N VAL A 253 23.69 -3.75 3.13
CA VAL A 253 25.08 -3.39 3.46
C VAL A 253 25.44 -2.03 2.87
N GLN A 254 25.13 -1.79 1.60
CA GLN A 254 25.39 -0.50 0.94
C GLN A 254 24.64 0.66 1.61
N ARG A 255 23.36 0.45 1.98
CA ARG A 255 22.57 1.47 2.70
C ARG A 255 23.14 1.75 4.09
N ALA A 256 23.57 0.73 4.82
CA ALA A 256 24.18 0.90 6.13
C ALA A 256 25.52 1.65 6.06
N GLN A 257 26.27 1.51 4.96
CA GLN A 257 27.52 2.25 4.72
C GLN A 257 27.30 3.70 4.28
N ALA A 258 26.09 4.05 3.82
CA ALA A 258 25.73 5.39 3.35
C ALA A 258 25.03 6.26 4.42
N LEU A 259 24.81 5.71 5.63
CA LEU A 259 24.28 6.40 6.81
C LEU A 259 25.44 6.88 7.70
#